data_AF-A0A4R4YQR7-F1
#
_entry.id   AF-A0A4R4YQR7-F1
#
_cell.length_a   1.000
_cell.length_b   1.000
_cell.length_c   1.000
_cell.angle_alpha   90.00
_cell.angle_beta   90.00
_cell.angle_gamma   90.00
#
_symmetry.space_group_name_H-M   'P 1'
#
loop_
_entity.id
_entity.type
_entity.pdbx_description
1 polymer ?
#
loop_
_entity_poly.entity_id
_entity_poly.type
_entity_poly.pdbx_seq_one_letter_code
_entity_poly.pdbx_strand_id
1 'polypeptide(L)'
;MVHDEGRRWVRRPFLPDDVDLGHPGLEARCHSALTAGQDHDWGPSLSGAGFVIEAARPLAIDLRPPFPTSTARYAQVSLRRIRSHLDGQVSADDLATLDTLIDSDGPVGVLRRDDLTVRTTRTVWMAKRP
;
A
#
# COMPACT_ATOMS: atom_id res chain seq x y z
N MET A 1 -24.78 -0.60 17.48
CA MET A 1 -25.07 0.00 16.18
C MET A 1 -24.42 1.37 16.16
N VAL A 2 -23.17 1.45 15.67
CA VAL A 2 -22.48 2.73 15.45
C VAL A 2 -22.44 2.89 13.94
N HIS A 3 -23.19 3.86 13.46
CA HIS A 3 -23.14 4.32 12.08
C HIS A 3 -21.81 5.07 11.90
N ASP A 4 -20.92 4.56 11.05
CA ASP A 4 -19.81 5.34 10.48
C ASP A 4 -20.09 5.49 8.99
N GLU A 5 -20.89 6.50 8.66
CA GLU A 5 -21.14 6.92 7.29
C GLU A 5 -19.89 7.64 6.74
N GLY A 6 -19.38 7.16 5.61
CA GLY A 6 -18.86 8.10 4.61
C GLY A 6 -17.35 8.35 4.53
N ARG A 7 -16.47 7.45 4.99
CA ARG A 7 -15.08 7.43 4.48
C ARG A 7 -14.85 6.20 3.64
N ARG A 8 -15.11 6.35 2.33
CA ARG A 8 -14.58 5.45 1.30
C ARG A 8 -13.07 5.38 1.51
N TRP A 9 -12.59 4.28 2.09
CA TRP A 9 -11.18 3.99 2.30
C TRP A 9 -10.51 3.73 0.95
N VAL A 10 -10.26 4.79 0.19
CA VAL A 10 -9.43 4.71 -1.01
C VAL A 10 -8.01 4.50 -0.52
N ARG A 11 -7.40 3.33 -0.80
CA ARG A 11 -5.95 3.14 -0.66
C ARG A 11 -5.29 4.25 -1.45
N ARG A 12 -4.52 5.10 -0.79
CA ARG A 12 -3.85 6.23 -1.44
C ARG A 12 -2.38 5.86 -1.68
N PRO A 13 -1.89 6.04 -2.92
CA PRO A 13 -0.59 5.52 -3.34
C PRO A 13 0.59 6.24 -2.67
N PHE A 14 1.75 5.59 -2.66
CA PHE A 14 3.04 6.22 -2.37
C PHE A 14 3.38 7.28 -3.40
N LEU A 15 3.25 6.93 -4.67
CA LEU A 15 3.56 7.76 -5.81
C LEU A 15 2.46 8.80 -6.04
N PRO A 16 2.81 10.02 -6.50
CA PRO A 16 1.83 10.90 -7.11
C PRO A 16 1.17 10.22 -8.32
N ASP A 17 0.01 10.72 -8.72
CA ASP A 17 -0.72 10.17 -9.87
C ASP A 17 0.12 10.28 -11.14
N ASP A 18 0.73 11.45 -11.37
CA ASP A 18 1.74 11.64 -12.40
C ASP A 18 3.14 11.62 -11.78
N VAL A 19 4.01 10.75 -12.32
CA VAL A 19 5.39 10.58 -11.88
C VAL A 19 6.41 11.11 -12.90
N ASP A 20 5.92 11.82 -13.94
CA ASP A 20 6.68 12.29 -15.11
C ASP A 20 7.32 11.14 -15.92
N LEU A 21 6.77 9.93 -15.79
CA LEU A 21 7.23 8.73 -16.47
C LEU A 21 6.05 7.78 -16.72
N GLY A 22 5.91 7.33 -17.97
CA GLY A 22 4.82 6.42 -18.35
C GLY A 22 3.44 7.06 -18.20
N HIS A 23 2.41 6.24 -17.93
CA HIS A 23 1.04 6.72 -17.82
C HIS A 23 0.67 7.07 -16.37
N PRO A 24 -0.04 8.19 -16.11
CA PRO A 24 -0.53 8.55 -14.78
C PRO A 24 -1.36 7.43 -14.13
N GLY A 25 -1.28 7.28 -12.81
CA GLY A 25 -2.03 6.29 -12.03
C GLY A 25 -1.36 4.91 -11.95
N LEU A 26 -0.06 4.82 -12.20
CA LEU A 26 0.70 3.57 -12.21
C LEU A 26 0.45 2.72 -10.95
N GLU A 27 0.66 3.30 -9.76
CA GLU A 27 0.53 2.55 -8.51
C GLU A 27 -0.91 2.07 -8.26
N ALA A 28 -1.91 2.85 -8.67
CA ALA A 28 -3.30 2.45 -8.57
C ALA A 28 -3.62 1.25 -9.47
N ARG A 29 -3.05 1.18 -10.69
CA ARG A 29 -3.17 0.01 -11.57
C ARG A 29 -2.46 -1.20 -10.99
N CYS A 30 -1.23 -1.03 -10.50
CA CYS A 30 -0.48 -2.09 -9.81
C CYS A 30 -1.27 -2.67 -8.63
N HIS A 31 -1.84 -1.81 -7.77
CA HIS A 31 -2.67 -2.26 -6.68
C HIS A 31 -3.96 -2.94 -7.14
N SER A 32 -4.63 -2.41 -8.16
CA SER A 32 -5.85 -3.03 -8.68
C SER A 32 -5.61 -4.45 -9.19
N ALA A 33 -4.47 -4.68 -9.85
CA ALA A 33 -4.05 -6.01 -10.29
C ALA A 33 -3.81 -6.98 -9.13
N LEU A 34 -3.28 -6.51 -8.00
CA LEU A 34 -3.00 -7.33 -6.82
C LEU A 34 -4.20 -7.51 -5.87
N THR A 35 -5.11 -6.53 -5.82
CA THR A 35 -6.20 -6.48 -4.83
C THR A 35 -7.45 -7.21 -5.30
N ALA A 36 -7.40 -7.89 -6.45
CA ALA A 36 -8.43 -8.84 -6.87
C ALA A 36 -8.48 -10.05 -5.91
N GLY A 37 -9.02 -9.85 -4.69
CA GLY A 37 -9.42 -10.93 -3.80
C GLY A 37 -9.06 -10.85 -2.31
N GLN A 38 -8.53 -9.76 -1.74
CA GLN A 38 -8.11 -9.77 -0.32
C GLN A 38 -8.50 -8.53 0.48
N ASP A 39 -9.73 -8.52 0.99
CA ASP A 39 -10.03 -7.91 2.29
C ASP A 39 -9.92 -9.03 3.33
N HIS A 40 -8.79 -9.08 4.05
CA HIS A 40 -8.58 -10.14 5.03
C HIS A 40 -9.19 -9.70 6.35
N ASP A 41 -10.50 -9.91 6.49
CA ASP A 41 -11.14 -9.90 7.79
C ASP A 41 -10.55 -11.05 8.62
N TRP A 42 -9.65 -10.71 9.55
CA TRP A 42 -9.00 -11.67 10.42
C TRP A 42 -9.93 -12.17 11.54
N GLY A 43 -11.10 -11.55 11.72
CA GLY A 43 -12.04 -11.87 12.79
C GLY A 43 -12.44 -13.35 12.82
N PRO A 44 -12.92 -13.93 11.71
CA PRO A 44 -13.25 -15.36 11.62
C PRO A 44 -12.05 -16.26 11.91
N SER A 45 -10.86 -15.95 11.40
CA SER A 45 -9.65 -16.75 11.63
C SER A 45 -9.19 -16.72 13.08
N LEU A 46 -9.21 -15.56 13.74
CA LEU A 46 -8.86 -15.42 15.15
C LEU A 46 -9.85 -16.17 16.04
N SER A 47 -11.15 -16.05 15.77
CA SER A 47 -12.20 -16.72 16.53
C SER A 47 -12.14 -18.24 16.34
N GLY A 48 -11.95 -18.71 15.10
CA GLY A 48 -11.77 -20.12 14.77
C GLY A 48 -10.55 -20.75 15.44
N ALA A 49 -9.51 -19.96 15.73
CA ALA A 49 -8.33 -20.39 16.48
C ALA A 49 -8.54 -20.36 18.01
N GLY A 50 -9.75 -20.05 18.49
CA GLY A 50 -10.10 -20.05 19.92
C GLY A 50 -9.73 -18.77 20.66
N PHE A 51 -9.39 -17.68 19.96
CA PHE A 51 -9.20 -16.37 20.60
C PHE A 51 -10.53 -15.66 20.80
N VAL A 52 -10.64 -14.93 21.91
CA VAL A 52 -11.70 -13.96 22.14
C VAL A 52 -11.21 -12.60 21.67
N ILE A 53 -11.89 -12.04 20.66
CA ILE A 53 -11.59 -10.70 20.15
C ILE A 53 -12.21 -9.66 21.09
N GLU A 54 -11.36 -8.82 21.67
CA GLU A 54 -11.80 -7.74 22.56
C GLU A 54 -12.04 -6.44 21.80
N ALA A 55 -11.30 -6.21 20.72
CA ALA A 55 -11.49 -5.05 19.86
C ALA A 55 -10.90 -5.25 18.46
N ALA A 56 -11.57 -4.66 17.46
CA ALA A 56 -11.02 -4.37 16.14
C ALA A 56 -11.11 -2.87 15.91
N ARG A 57 -10.02 -2.22 15.50
CA ARG A 57 -9.98 -0.77 15.27
C ARG A 57 -9.23 -0.45 13.99
N PRO A 58 -9.79 0.38 13.10
CA PRO A 58 -9.03 0.91 11.97
C PRO A 58 -7.97 1.89 12.49
N LEU A 59 -6.73 1.69 12.07
CA LEU A 59 -5.61 2.60 12.25
C LEU A 59 -5.28 3.22 10.90
N ALA A 60 -5.55 4.51 10.77
CA ALA A 60 -5.14 5.30 9.61
C ALA A 60 -3.74 5.88 9.84
N ILE A 61 -2.84 5.65 8.88
CA ILE A 61 -1.49 6.21 8.82
C ILE A 61 -1.50 7.19 7.64
N ASP A 62 -1.13 8.45 7.88
CA ASP A 62 -0.95 9.50 6.88
C ASP A 62 0.34 10.25 7.19
N LEU A 63 1.42 9.92 6.49
CA LEU A 63 2.69 10.66 6.55
C LEU A 63 2.75 11.60 5.34
N ARG A 64 3.13 12.85 5.60
CA ARG A 64 3.35 13.91 4.59
C ARG A 64 4.77 14.47 4.69
N PRO A 65 5.31 15.09 3.63
CA PRO A 65 6.61 15.73 3.69
C PRO A 65 6.68 16.82 4.78
N PRO A 66 7.87 17.12 5.33
CA PRO A 66 9.16 16.47 5.07
C PRO A 66 9.26 15.09 5.73
N PHE A 67 9.86 14.13 5.02
CA PHE A 67 9.96 12.75 5.50
C PHE A 67 11.31 12.42 6.13
N PRO A 68 11.34 11.50 7.09
CA PRO A 68 12.56 10.78 7.41
C PRO A 68 13.08 10.02 6.18
N THR A 69 14.41 9.89 6.03
CA THR A 69 15.04 9.11 4.95
C THR A 69 14.51 7.68 4.84
N SER A 70 14.01 7.12 5.95
CA SER A 70 13.40 5.79 5.98
C SER A 70 12.12 5.67 5.14
N THR A 71 11.40 6.77 4.88
CA THR A 71 10.15 6.74 4.10
C THR A 71 10.38 6.35 2.65
N ALA A 72 11.38 6.95 1.99
CA ALA A 72 11.71 6.60 0.60
C ALA A 72 12.18 5.13 0.49
N ARG A 73 12.97 4.66 1.47
CA ARG A 73 13.36 3.26 1.56
C ARG A 73 12.16 2.34 1.77
N TYR A 74 11.20 2.73 2.61
CA TYR A 74 9.98 1.97 2.85
C TYR A 74 9.11 1.89 1.58
N ALA A 75 8.96 2.99 0.84
CA ALA A 75 8.27 3.02 -0.44
C ALA A 75 8.95 2.08 -1.45
N GLN A 76 10.28 2.16 -1.58
CA GLN A 76 11.05 1.29 -2.48
C GLN A 76 10.85 -0.21 -2.18
N VAL A 77 10.99 -0.61 -0.91
CA VAL A 77 10.79 -2.01 -0.50
C VAL A 77 9.37 -2.48 -0.78
N SER A 78 8.38 -1.62 -0.51
CA SER A 78 6.96 -1.93 -0.74
C SER A 78 6.65 -2.10 -2.23
N LEU A 79 7.16 -1.19 -3.08
CA LEU A 79 6.99 -1.23 -4.52
C LEU A 79 7.73 -2.40 -5.17
N ARG A 80 8.93 -2.76 -4.68
CA ARG A 80 9.66 -3.98 -5.11
C ARG A 80 8.87 -5.25 -4.82
N ARG A 81 8.22 -5.31 -3.66
CA ARG A 81 7.34 -6.44 -3.31
C ARG A 81 6.10 -6.49 -4.21
N ILE A 82 5.51 -5.34 -4.53
CA ILE A 82 4.40 -5.27 -5.49
C ILE A 82 4.88 -5.78 -6.85
N ARG A 83 6.01 -5.26 -7.34
CA ARG A 83 6.60 -5.62 -8.64
C ARG A 83 6.82 -7.13 -8.83
N SER A 84 7.23 -7.86 -7.79
CA SER A 84 7.44 -9.32 -7.86
C SER A 84 6.17 -10.15 -8.08
N HIS A 85 4.99 -9.52 -8.01
CA HIS A 85 3.70 -10.17 -8.22
C HIS A 85 2.95 -9.68 -9.47
N LEU A 86 3.57 -8.82 -10.28
CA LEU A 86 2.90 -8.14 -11.40
C LEU A 86 3.19 -8.72 -12.79
N ASP A 87 4.08 -9.72 -12.91
CA ASP A 87 4.42 -10.32 -14.20
C ASP A 87 3.15 -10.87 -14.89
N GLY A 88 2.85 -10.35 -16.08
CA GLY A 88 1.66 -10.70 -16.85
C GLY A 88 0.33 -10.19 -16.27
N GLN A 89 0.34 -9.39 -15.20
CA GLN A 89 -0.85 -8.81 -14.58
C GLN A 89 -1.09 -7.34 -14.96
N VAL A 90 -0.05 -6.65 -15.46
CA VAL A 90 -0.10 -5.27 -15.97
C VAL A 90 0.66 -5.18 -17.30
N SER A 91 0.60 -4.02 -17.97
CA SER A 91 1.29 -3.82 -19.25
C SER A 91 2.82 -3.86 -19.09
N ALA A 92 3.53 -4.20 -20.17
CA ALA A 92 4.99 -4.16 -20.19
C ALA A 92 5.54 -2.74 -19.91
N ASP A 93 4.85 -1.70 -20.40
CA ASP A 93 5.24 -0.31 -20.17
C ASP A 93 5.09 0.08 -18.69
N ASP A 94 4.03 -0.38 -18.01
CA ASP A 94 3.86 -0.17 -16.58
C ASP A 94 4.93 -0.92 -15.78
N LEU A 95 5.32 -2.13 -16.18
CA LEU A 95 6.42 -2.86 -15.55
C LEU A 95 7.75 -2.13 -15.72
N ALA A 96 8.06 -1.66 -16.93
CA ALA A 96 9.29 -0.91 -17.21
C ALA A 96 9.35 0.42 -16.45
N THR A 97 8.22 1.12 -16.34
CA THR A 97 8.08 2.35 -15.54
C THR A 97 8.33 2.04 -14.07
N LEU A 98 7.70 0.98 -13.54
CA LEU A 98 7.89 0.57 -12.15
C LEU A 98 9.33 0.13 -11.87
N ASP A 99 9.96 -0.61 -12.79
CA ASP A 99 11.36 -1.05 -12.69
C ASP A 99 12.32 0.15 -12.63
N THR A 100 12.06 1.18 -13.44
CA THR A 100 12.83 2.43 -13.41
C THR A 100 12.67 3.17 -12.07
N LEU A 101 11.46 3.21 -11.52
CA LEU A 101 11.18 3.91 -10.25
C LEU A 101 11.77 3.20 -9.03
N ILE A 102 11.85 1.87 -9.04
CA ILE A 102 12.38 1.09 -7.91
C ILE A 102 13.88 0.83 -7.97
N ASP A 103 14.53 1.22 -9.07
CA ASP A 103 15.98 1.18 -9.20
C ASP A 103 16.64 2.06 -8.13
N SER A 104 17.62 1.49 -7.44
CA SER A 104 18.37 2.18 -6.38
C SER A 104 19.29 3.26 -6.95
N ASP A 105 19.83 3.04 -8.14
CA ASP A 105 20.86 3.91 -8.73
C ASP A 105 20.29 4.88 -9.78
N GLY A 106 19.05 4.65 -10.20
CA GLY A 106 18.34 5.45 -11.20
C GLY A 106 18.11 6.91 -10.77
N PRO A 107 18.29 7.89 -11.67
CA PRO A 107 18.16 9.31 -11.37
C PRO A 107 16.73 9.73 -10.99
N VAL A 108 15.72 9.00 -11.46
CA VAL A 108 14.29 9.23 -11.18
C VAL A 108 13.70 8.28 -10.14
N GLY A 109 14.55 7.45 -9.52
CA GLY A 109 14.13 6.44 -8.56
C GLY A 109 13.53 7.04 -7.29
N VAL A 110 12.64 6.29 -6.63
CA VAL A 110 11.89 6.74 -5.44
C VAL A 110 12.77 7.19 -4.28
N LEU A 111 14.04 6.76 -4.23
CA LEU A 111 15.00 7.21 -3.22
C LEU A 111 15.40 8.69 -3.35
N ARG A 112 15.20 9.30 -4.52
CA ARG A 112 15.55 10.69 -4.83
C ARG A 112 14.34 11.61 -4.91
N ARG A 113 13.12 11.09 -4.76
CA ARG A 113 11.87 11.85 -4.82
C ARG A 113 11.52 12.46 -3.46
N ASP A 114 11.00 13.68 -3.48
CA ASP A 114 10.51 14.43 -2.32
C ASP A 114 8.97 14.55 -2.26
N ASP A 115 8.30 14.09 -3.31
CA ASP A 115 6.85 14.17 -3.54
C ASP A 115 6.07 12.91 -3.13
N LEU A 116 6.75 11.94 -2.50
CA LEU A 116 6.11 10.71 -2.02
C LEU A 116 5.02 11.01 -0.97
N THR A 117 4.08 10.09 -0.77
CA THR A 117 3.20 10.10 0.41
C THR A 117 3.20 8.72 1.06
N VAL A 118 2.78 8.61 2.33
CA VAL A 118 2.51 7.27 2.91
C VAL A 118 1.12 7.31 3.51
N ARG A 119 0.19 6.59 2.89
CA ARG A 119 -1.18 6.52 3.37
C ARG A 119 -1.66 5.08 3.38
N THR A 120 -1.95 4.56 4.55
CA THR A 120 -2.48 3.21 4.68
C THR A 120 -3.47 3.14 5.83
N THR A 121 -4.50 2.31 5.68
CA THR A 121 -5.39 1.94 6.77
C THR A 121 -5.16 0.47 7.08
N ARG A 122 -4.93 0.15 8.35
CA ARG A 122 -4.80 -1.23 8.83
C ARG A 122 -5.78 -1.46 9.97
N THR A 123 -6.45 -2.61 9.99
CA THR A 123 -7.25 -2.99 11.16
C THR A 123 -6.33 -3.64 12.19
N VAL A 124 -6.26 -3.03 13.38
CA VAL A 124 -5.61 -3.62 14.55
C VAL A 124 -6.63 -4.49 15.27
N TRP A 125 -6.25 -5.75 15.50
CA TRP A 125 -7.04 -6.73 16.23
C TRP A 125 -6.40 -6.97 17.60
N MET A 126 -7.19 -6.76 18.66
CA MET A 126 -6.85 -7.12 20.03
C MET A 126 -7.65 -8.35 20.40
N ALA A 127 -6.97 -9.46 20.65
CA ALA A 127 -7.58 -10.73 21.00
C ALA A 127 -6.75 -11.46 22.05
N LYS A 128 -7.41 -12.20 22.93
CA LYS A 128 -6.77 -13.01 23.98
C LYS A 128 -7.18 -14.46 23.88
N ARG A 129 -6.30 -15.36 24.33
CA ARG A 129 -6.70 -16.73 24.59
C ARG A 129 -7.47 -16.75 25.93
N PRO A 130 -8.65 -17.39 25.99
CA PRO A 130 -9.43 -17.53 27.23
C PRO A 130 -8.62 -18.07 28.40
#